data_AF-A0A4S2A811-F1
#
_entry.id   AF-A0A4S2A811-F1
#
_cell.length_a   1.000
_cell.length_b   1.000
_cell.length_c   1.000
_cell.angle_alpha   90.00
_cell.angle_beta   90.00
_cell.angle_gamma   90.00
#
_symmetry.space_group_name_H-M   'P 1'
#
loop_
_entity.id
_entity.type
_entity.pdbx_description
1 polymer ?
#
loop_
_entity_poly.entity_id
_entity_poly.type
_entity_poly.pdbx_seq_one_letter_code
_entity_poly.pdbx_strand_id
1 'polypeptide(L)'
;FVFLTGVTKFAQVSVFSDLNQLNDISMDRAYNALCGITQDELIKTFGPEIQRLSENEELTLEETIFRLAKKYDGYHFCEDTSVGLFNPFSLLNVFQKLKFGNFWFQTGTPTYLVDLLKKSDYDLRLLLNGVEVTASAFSEYRAEANNPLPMIYQSGYLTIKAYDKEVCLYTLQFPNDEVCYGFLNFLVPFYTKVTDDETGFHIAKFMRELKSGDVEAFMERLKIFFSGIPY
;
A
#
# COMPACT_ATOMS: atom_id res chain seq x y z
N PHE A 1 -24.45 -10.31 16.25
CA PHE A 1 -23.12 -9.70 16.11
C PHE A 1 -23.12 -8.89 14.83
N VAL A 2 -22.72 -7.62 14.88
CA VAL A 2 -22.59 -6.75 13.70
C VAL A 2 -21.12 -6.35 13.62
N PHE A 3 -20.49 -6.65 12.49
CA PHE A 3 -19.11 -6.23 12.21
C PHE A 3 -19.16 -4.97 11.35
N LEU A 4 -18.42 -3.93 11.76
CA LEU A 4 -18.29 -2.67 11.05
C LEU A 4 -16.82 -2.49 10.68
N THR A 5 -16.56 -2.16 9.41
CA THR A 5 -15.22 -1.86 8.89
C THR A 5 -15.30 -0.61 8.02
N GLY A 6 -14.22 0.15 7.94
CA GLY A 6 -14.15 1.39 7.19
C GLY A 6 -12.78 2.05 7.26
N VAL A 7 -12.57 3.06 6.41
CA VAL A 7 -11.31 3.81 6.30
C VAL A 7 -11.13 4.75 7.49
N THR A 8 -12.23 5.27 8.03
CA THR A 8 -12.23 6.12 9.21
C THR A 8 -12.98 5.39 10.33
N LYS A 9 -12.26 5.10 11.43
CA LYS A 9 -12.83 4.94 12.78
C LYS A 9 -13.96 5.95 13.08
N PHE A 10 -15.04 5.46 13.65
CA PHE A 10 -16.14 6.35 14.04
C PHE A 10 -15.68 7.18 15.22
N ALA A 11 -15.61 8.51 15.04
CA ALA A 11 -15.34 9.40 16.14
C ALA A 11 -16.58 9.40 17.05
N GLN A 12 -16.41 9.04 18.33
CA GLN A 12 -17.45 9.10 19.36
C GLN A 12 -17.81 10.56 19.72
N VAL A 13 -18.12 11.40 18.73
CA VAL A 13 -18.32 12.86 18.92
C VAL A 13 -19.78 13.24 19.12
N SER A 14 -20.68 12.27 19.34
CA SER A 14 -22.05 12.62 19.70
C SER A 14 -22.15 12.87 21.20
N VAL A 15 -22.47 14.12 21.56
CA VAL A 15 -22.95 14.52 22.90
C VAL A 15 -24.36 13.96 23.17
N PHE A 16 -24.97 13.32 22.16
CA PHE A 16 -26.22 12.59 22.27
C PHE A 16 -25.95 11.09 22.40
N SER A 17 -26.83 10.38 23.11
CA SER A 17 -26.72 8.96 23.45
C SER A 17 -26.97 8.02 22.25
N ASP A 18 -26.23 8.21 21.16
CA ASP A 18 -26.21 7.31 20.00
C ASP A 18 -24.95 6.41 20.05
N LEU A 19 -25.07 5.21 19.45
CA LEU A 19 -24.05 4.18 19.20
C LEU A 19 -22.67 4.39 19.89
N ASN A 20 -22.66 4.41 21.23
CA ASN A 20 -21.47 4.68 22.05
C ASN A 20 -20.85 3.42 22.67
N GLN A 21 -21.45 2.25 22.42
CA GLN A 21 -21.00 0.94 22.91
C GLN A 21 -20.27 0.14 21.83
N LEU A 22 -19.53 0.80 20.94
CA LEU A 22 -18.68 0.11 19.97
C LEU A 22 -17.42 -0.37 20.68
N ASN A 23 -17.16 -1.68 20.59
CA ASN A 23 -15.87 -2.25 20.96
C ASN A 23 -14.92 -2.09 19.77
N ASP A 24 -13.92 -1.23 19.91
CA ASP A 24 -12.89 -1.05 18.90
C ASP A 24 -11.89 -2.22 18.99
N ILE A 25 -11.91 -3.07 17.96
CA ILE A 25 -11.05 -4.25 17.82
C ILE A 25 -9.99 -4.07 16.73
N SER A 26 -9.80 -2.85 16.19
CA SER A 26 -8.96 -2.61 15.01
C SER A 26 -7.51 -3.07 15.17
N MET A 27 -6.95 -2.98 16.39
CA MET A 27 -5.59 -3.42 16.71
C MET A 27 -5.56 -4.60 17.69
N ASP A 28 -6.70 -5.24 17.95
CA ASP A 28 -6.76 -6.38 18.85
C ASP A 28 -6.18 -7.61 18.14
N ARG A 29 -5.17 -8.22 18.78
CA ARG A 29 -4.48 -9.41 18.30
C ARG A 29 -5.43 -10.56 17.97
N ALA A 30 -6.55 -10.69 18.70
CA ALA A 30 -7.53 -11.74 18.45
C ALA A 30 -8.22 -11.62 17.06
N TYR A 31 -8.16 -10.45 16.43
CA TYR A 31 -8.78 -10.15 15.15
C TYR A 31 -7.78 -9.72 14.08
N ASN A 32 -6.47 -9.93 14.32
CA ASN A 32 -5.41 -9.41 13.46
C ASN A 32 -5.46 -9.93 12.00
N ALA A 33 -6.07 -11.10 11.77
CA ALA A 33 -6.24 -11.71 10.45
C ALA A 33 -7.63 -11.45 9.81
N LEU A 34 -8.55 -10.75 10.49
CA LEU A 34 -9.96 -10.68 10.10
C LEU A 34 -10.20 -10.01 8.73
N CYS A 35 -9.35 -9.04 8.37
CA CYS A 35 -9.54 -8.18 7.18
C CYS A 35 -8.57 -8.52 6.03
N GLY A 36 -8.23 -9.79 5.86
CA GLY A 36 -7.38 -10.24 4.77
C GLY A 36 -7.44 -11.75 4.57
N ILE A 37 -6.50 -12.28 3.80
CA ILE A 37 -6.32 -13.72 3.61
C ILE A 37 -4.90 -14.06 4.04
N THR A 38 -4.72 -15.05 4.91
CA THR A 38 -3.39 -15.52 5.31
C THR A 38 -2.75 -16.40 4.22
N GLN A 39 -1.43 -16.59 4.28
CA GLN A 39 -0.71 -17.51 3.40
C GLN A 39 -1.29 -18.94 3.43
N ASP A 40 -1.67 -19.43 4.61
CA ASP A 40 -2.23 -20.77 4.78
C ASP A 40 -3.63 -20.89 4.17
N GLU A 41 -4.48 -19.88 4.38
CA GLU A 41 -5.81 -19.81 3.76
C GLU A 41 -5.72 -19.70 2.24
N LEU A 42 -4.75 -18.93 1.74
CA LEU A 42 -4.45 -18.79 0.32
C LEU A 42 -4.16 -20.16 -0.29
N ILE A 43 -3.18 -20.89 0.24
CA ILE A 43 -2.77 -22.20 -0.27
C ILE A 43 -3.92 -23.22 -0.17
N LYS A 44 -4.63 -23.24 0.96
CA LYS A 44 -5.69 -24.22 1.22
C LYS A 44 -6.93 -24.00 0.36
N THR A 45 -7.27 -22.74 0.08
CA THR A 45 -8.56 -22.39 -0.54
C THR A 45 -8.43 -22.15 -2.04
N PHE A 46 -7.30 -21.59 -2.49
CA PHE A 46 -7.11 -21.13 -3.88
C PHE A 46 -6.12 -21.99 -4.67
N GLY A 47 -5.84 -23.22 -4.25
CA GLY A 47 -4.94 -24.14 -4.97
C GLY A 47 -5.23 -24.24 -6.47
N PRO A 48 -6.48 -24.49 -6.90
CA PRO A 48 -6.84 -24.52 -8.32
C PRO A 48 -6.60 -23.20 -9.05
N GLU A 49 -6.91 -22.06 -8.42
CA GLU A 49 -6.70 -20.72 -8.99
C GLU A 49 -5.21 -20.40 -9.16
N ILE A 50 -4.38 -20.77 -8.16
CA ILE A 50 -2.93 -20.61 -8.21
C ILE A 50 -2.35 -21.45 -9.34
N GLN A 51 -2.82 -22.69 -9.53
CA GLN A 51 -2.40 -23.54 -10.63
C GLN A 51 -2.77 -22.94 -12.00
N ARG A 52 -4.00 -22.47 -12.17
CA ARG A 52 -4.40 -21.81 -13.43
C ARG A 52 -3.58 -20.55 -13.71
N LEU A 53 -3.28 -19.76 -12.67
CA LEU A 53 -2.43 -18.58 -12.80
C LEU A 53 -0.99 -18.97 -13.17
N SER A 54 -0.43 -20.01 -12.55
CA SER A 54 0.94 -20.47 -12.82
C SER A 54 1.08 -20.96 -14.26
N GLU A 55 0.09 -21.71 -14.77
CA GLU A 55 0.05 -22.16 -16.16
C GLU A 55 -0.03 -20.99 -17.15
N ASN A 56 -0.86 -19.97 -16.85
CA ASN A 56 -1.04 -18.81 -17.74
C ASN A 56 0.18 -17.86 -17.74
N GLU A 57 0.87 -17.71 -16.61
CA GLU A 57 2.06 -16.85 -16.49
C GLU A 57 3.38 -17.59 -16.75
N GLU A 58 3.32 -18.89 -17.10
CA GLU A 58 4.48 -19.75 -17.37
C GLU A 58 5.46 -19.81 -16.18
N LEU A 59 4.92 -19.89 -14.95
CA LEU A 59 5.67 -19.95 -13.69
C LEU A 59 5.48 -21.30 -13.01
N THR A 60 6.42 -21.68 -12.13
CA THR A 60 6.14 -22.77 -11.18
C THR A 60 5.11 -22.34 -10.13
N LEU A 61 4.51 -23.31 -9.43
CA LEU A 61 3.62 -23.01 -8.30
C LEU A 61 4.34 -22.19 -7.22
N GLU A 62 5.59 -22.53 -6.93
CA GLU A 62 6.41 -21.84 -5.92
C GLU A 62 6.70 -20.40 -6.34
N GLU A 63 7.08 -20.17 -7.59
CA GLU A 63 7.28 -18.83 -8.15
C GLU A 63 6.00 -18.01 -8.16
N THR A 64 4.87 -18.65 -8.46
CA THR A 64 3.55 -18.00 -8.46
C THR A 64 3.17 -17.55 -7.05
N ILE A 65 3.32 -18.44 -6.05
CA ILE A 65 3.05 -18.11 -4.64
C ILE A 65 3.99 -17.00 -4.14
N PHE A 66 5.29 -17.10 -4.46
CA PHE A 66 6.26 -16.07 -4.11
C PHE A 66 5.88 -14.71 -4.72
N ARG A 67 5.48 -14.70 -6.00
CA ARG A 67 5.08 -13.47 -6.70
C ARG A 67 3.75 -12.92 -6.19
N LEU A 68 2.80 -13.77 -5.79
CA LEU A 68 1.57 -13.35 -5.10
C LEU A 68 1.91 -12.67 -3.77
N ALA A 69 2.77 -13.29 -2.95
CA ALA A 69 3.16 -12.75 -1.66
C ALA A 69 3.85 -11.38 -1.82
N LYS A 70 4.87 -11.32 -2.68
CA LYS A 70 5.59 -10.07 -2.95
C LYS A 70 4.67 -8.93 -3.41
N LYS A 71 3.61 -9.27 -4.16
CA LYS A 71 2.75 -8.27 -4.79
C LYS A 71 1.54 -7.88 -3.96
N TYR A 72 0.98 -8.79 -3.18
CA TYR A 72 -0.35 -8.61 -2.57
C TYR A 72 -0.42 -8.88 -1.06
N ASP A 73 0.62 -9.48 -0.46
CA ASP A 73 0.72 -9.75 0.99
C ASP A 73 1.29 -8.56 1.77
N GLY A 74 1.36 -8.65 3.09
CA GLY A 74 2.24 -7.83 3.91
C GLY A 74 1.53 -6.79 4.76
N TYR A 75 0.19 -6.82 4.84
CA TYR A 75 -0.62 -6.02 5.76
C TYR A 75 -0.63 -6.62 7.17
N HIS A 76 -0.47 -5.76 8.17
CA HIS A 76 -0.65 -6.02 9.59
C HIS A 76 -1.43 -4.87 10.24
N PHE A 77 -2.26 -5.21 11.23
CA PHE A 77 -3.13 -4.27 11.93
C PHE A 77 -2.78 -4.09 13.42
N CYS A 78 -1.85 -4.87 13.95
CA CYS A 78 -1.41 -4.79 15.35
C CYS A 78 0.13 -4.97 15.45
N GLU A 79 0.65 -4.90 16.67
CA GLU A 79 2.06 -5.09 17.01
C GLU A 79 2.59 -6.49 16.62
N ASP A 80 1.71 -7.49 16.58
CA ASP A 80 2.04 -8.82 16.10
C ASP A 80 2.04 -8.85 14.57
N THR A 81 3.25 -8.73 14.00
CA THR A 81 3.51 -8.76 12.55
C THR A 81 4.01 -10.12 12.08
N SER A 82 3.72 -11.21 12.81
CA SER A 82 4.20 -12.55 12.41
C SER A 82 3.38 -13.17 11.27
N VAL A 83 2.16 -12.69 11.05
CA VAL A 83 1.25 -13.18 10.01
C VAL A 83 0.88 -12.02 9.09
N GLY A 84 1.46 -12.03 7.89
CA GLY A 84 1.07 -11.12 6.81
C GLY A 84 -0.29 -11.48 6.24
N LEU A 85 -1.03 -10.45 5.82
CA LEU A 85 -2.28 -10.61 5.12
C LEU A 85 -2.21 -10.14 3.68
N PHE A 86 -2.77 -10.97 2.82
CA PHE A 86 -3.06 -10.63 1.45
C PHE A 86 -4.30 -9.76 1.34
N ASN A 87 -4.22 -8.76 0.46
CA ASN A 87 -5.38 -7.97 0.06
C ASN A 87 -6.39 -8.84 -0.73
N PRO A 88 -7.62 -9.07 -0.23
CA PRO A 88 -8.58 -9.95 -0.90
C PRO A 88 -9.01 -9.44 -2.27
N PHE A 89 -9.13 -8.11 -2.44
CA PHE A 89 -9.53 -7.53 -3.72
C PHE A 89 -8.48 -7.79 -4.79
N SER A 90 -7.20 -7.54 -4.49
CA SER A 90 -6.10 -7.80 -5.43
C SER A 90 -5.97 -9.29 -5.76
N LEU A 91 -6.08 -10.17 -4.75
CA LEU A 91 -6.06 -11.63 -4.94
C LEU A 91 -7.18 -12.13 -5.86
N LEU A 92 -8.41 -11.73 -5.61
CA LEU A 92 -9.54 -12.17 -6.42
C LEU A 92 -9.41 -11.68 -7.87
N ASN A 93 -8.90 -10.45 -8.08
CA ASN A 93 -8.68 -9.92 -9.41
C ASN A 93 -7.55 -10.63 -10.18
N VAL A 94 -6.42 -10.97 -9.54
CA VAL A 94 -5.35 -11.71 -10.22
C VAL A 94 -5.84 -13.09 -10.64
N PHE A 95 -6.61 -13.78 -9.80
CA PHE A 95 -7.16 -15.09 -10.12
C PHE A 95 -8.24 -15.03 -11.20
N GLN A 96 -9.09 -13.99 -11.21
CA GLN A 96 -10.09 -13.80 -12.25
C GLN A 96 -9.47 -13.47 -13.61
N LYS A 97 -8.43 -12.64 -13.63
CA LYS A 97 -7.77 -12.16 -14.86
C LYS A 97 -6.63 -13.05 -15.31
N LEU A 98 -6.19 -13.99 -14.47
CA LEU A 98 -5.03 -14.87 -14.65
C LEU A 98 -3.75 -14.10 -14.98
N LYS A 99 -3.61 -12.87 -14.47
CA LYS A 99 -2.50 -11.98 -14.79
C LYS A 99 -2.18 -11.06 -13.64
N PHE A 100 -0.91 -10.96 -13.28
CA PHE A 100 -0.46 -10.02 -12.26
C PHE A 100 -0.70 -8.57 -12.69
N GLY A 101 -1.32 -7.78 -11.81
CA GLY A 101 -1.66 -6.39 -12.07
C GLY A 101 -1.76 -5.57 -10.78
N ASN A 102 -1.91 -4.25 -10.92
CA ASN A 102 -2.19 -3.35 -9.80
C ASN A 102 -3.70 -3.09 -9.79
N PHE A 103 -4.41 -3.74 -8.88
CA PHE A 103 -5.87 -3.71 -8.74
C PHE A 103 -6.32 -2.76 -7.64
N TRP A 104 -5.69 -2.82 -6.47
CA TRP A 104 -6.11 -2.02 -5.31
C TRP A 104 -5.96 -0.51 -5.57
N PHE A 105 -4.90 -0.11 -6.26
CA PHE A 105 -4.70 1.31 -6.55
C PHE A 105 -5.74 1.89 -7.54
N GLN A 106 -6.32 1.06 -8.41
CA GLN A 106 -7.29 1.49 -9.41
C GLN A 106 -8.68 1.81 -8.83
N THR A 107 -8.94 1.47 -7.55
CA THR A 107 -10.28 1.63 -6.94
C THR A 107 -10.57 3.01 -6.37
N GLY A 108 -9.68 3.98 -6.58
CA GLY A 108 -9.92 5.39 -6.25
C GLY A 108 -9.06 5.87 -5.10
N THR A 109 -7.95 6.52 -5.42
CA THR A 109 -7.22 7.32 -4.44
C THR A 109 -8.09 8.53 -4.07
N PRO A 110 -8.38 8.78 -2.78
CA PRO A 110 -9.21 9.92 -2.40
C PRO A 110 -8.56 11.23 -2.84
N THR A 111 -9.30 12.08 -3.57
CA THR A 111 -8.88 13.44 -3.95
C THR A 111 -8.35 14.23 -2.74
N TYR A 112 -8.92 13.96 -1.57
CA TYR A 112 -8.49 14.56 -0.31
C TYR A 112 -7.04 14.26 0.08
N LEU A 113 -6.57 13.02 -0.11
CA LEU A 113 -5.17 12.66 0.20
C LEU A 113 -4.21 13.43 -0.71
N VAL A 114 -4.56 13.63 -1.98
CA VAL A 114 -3.78 14.44 -2.92
C VAL A 114 -3.67 15.87 -2.42
N ASP A 115 -4.80 16.47 -2.08
CA ASP A 115 -4.83 17.87 -1.64
C ASP A 115 -4.07 18.06 -0.34
N LEU A 116 -4.09 17.06 0.55
CA LEU A 116 -3.30 17.04 1.79
C LEU A 116 -1.80 16.97 1.48
N LEU A 117 -1.38 16.03 0.63
CA LEU A 117 0.03 15.85 0.26
C LEU A 117 0.59 17.07 -0.47
N LYS A 118 -0.19 17.73 -1.32
CA LYS A 118 0.22 18.96 -2.01
C LYS A 118 0.41 20.16 -1.09
N LYS A 119 -0.31 20.20 0.04
CA LYS A 119 -0.23 21.28 1.04
C LYS A 119 0.78 20.98 2.14
N SER A 120 1.31 19.76 2.16
CA SER A 120 2.24 19.29 3.17
C SER A 120 3.67 19.41 2.66
N ASP A 121 4.57 19.92 3.49
CA ASP A 121 6.02 19.87 3.25
C ASP A 121 6.64 18.54 3.71
N TYR A 122 5.81 17.50 3.90
CA TYR A 122 6.25 16.20 4.39
C TYR A 122 7.15 15.50 3.37
N ASP A 123 8.33 15.05 3.81
CA ASP A 123 9.26 14.31 2.96
C ASP A 123 8.78 12.87 2.73
N LEU A 124 8.10 12.65 1.60
CA LEU A 124 7.55 11.34 1.23
C LEU A 124 8.64 10.28 0.99
N ARG A 125 9.90 10.66 0.81
CA ARG A 125 11.00 9.69 0.68
C ARG A 125 11.21 8.89 1.96
N LEU A 126 10.82 9.45 3.10
CA LEU A 126 10.87 8.77 4.39
C LEU A 126 9.98 7.52 4.41
N LEU A 127 8.88 7.51 3.63
CA LEU A 127 7.95 6.37 3.57
C LEU A 127 8.59 5.10 2.97
N LEU A 128 9.63 5.25 2.13
CA LEU A 128 10.26 4.11 1.45
C LEU A 128 11.02 3.20 2.41
N ASN A 129 11.69 3.79 3.40
CA ASN A 129 12.51 3.06 4.38
C ASN A 129 11.75 2.76 5.68
N GLY A 130 10.54 3.27 5.80
CA GLY A 130 9.72 3.18 7.00
C GLY A 130 9.84 4.41 7.89
N VAL A 131 8.77 4.71 8.62
CA VAL A 131 8.67 5.85 9.53
C VAL A 131 8.24 5.37 10.90
N GLU A 132 8.94 5.83 11.94
CA GLU A 132 8.61 5.52 13.32
C GLU A 132 7.55 6.48 13.87
N VAL A 133 6.52 5.93 14.51
CA VAL A 133 5.42 6.69 15.09
C VAL A 133 5.04 6.13 16.47
N THR A 134 4.47 6.97 17.31
CA THR A 134 3.82 6.54 18.56
C THR A 134 2.40 6.06 18.26
N ALA A 135 1.76 5.42 19.25
CA ALA A 135 0.37 4.98 19.13
C ALA A 135 -0.65 6.11 18.83
N SER A 136 -0.31 7.38 19.09
CA SER A 136 -1.21 8.51 18.81
C SER A 136 -1.43 8.72 17.30
N ALA A 137 -0.49 8.28 16.46
CA ALA A 137 -0.64 8.35 15.01
C ALA A 137 -1.82 7.53 14.46
N PHE A 138 -2.32 6.53 15.23
CA PHE A 138 -3.49 5.73 14.85
C PHE A 138 -4.82 6.33 15.30
N SER A 139 -4.79 7.22 16.30
CA SER A 139 -5.99 7.83 16.89
C SER A 139 -6.24 9.27 16.41
N GLU A 140 -5.22 9.94 15.87
CA GLU A 140 -5.32 11.28 15.32
C GLU A 140 -6.20 11.32 14.07
N TYR A 141 -7.37 11.93 14.22
CA TYR A 141 -8.39 12.11 13.19
C TYR A 141 -8.19 13.31 12.29
N ARG A 142 -7.47 14.30 12.82
CA ARG A 142 -7.27 15.56 12.14
C ARG A 142 -6.05 15.37 11.26
N ALA A 143 -6.30 15.07 10.00
CA ALA A 143 -5.33 15.29 8.95
C ALA A 143 -5.01 16.79 8.93
N GLU A 144 -4.00 17.18 9.71
CA GLU A 144 -3.41 18.50 9.65
C GLU A 144 -2.37 18.48 8.53
N ALA A 145 -2.24 19.58 7.80
CA ALA A 145 -1.29 19.68 6.69
C ALA A 145 0.16 19.33 7.11
N ASN A 146 0.48 19.47 8.40
CA ASN A 146 1.80 19.22 8.95
C ASN A 146 2.09 17.74 9.23
N ASN A 147 1.09 16.85 9.27
CA ASN A 147 1.31 15.42 9.49
C ASN A 147 0.30 14.56 8.70
N PRO A 148 0.63 14.16 7.45
CA PRO A 148 -0.26 13.35 6.62
C PRO A 148 -0.26 11.85 7.00
N LEU A 149 0.66 11.40 7.88
CA LEU A 149 0.86 9.97 8.18
C LEU A 149 -0.41 9.23 8.63
N PRO A 150 -1.24 9.75 9.56
CA PRO A 150 -2.46 9.07 9.97
C PRO A 150 -3.38 8.78 8.79
N MET A 151 -3.52 9.72 7.86
CA MET A 151 -4.36 9.58 6.68
C MET A 151 -3.79 8.56 5.68
N ILE A 152 -2.48 8.59 5.46
CA ILE A 152 -1.79 7.62 4.57
C ILE A 152 -1.94 6.19 5.12
N TYR A 153 -1.79 6.00 6.44
CA TYR A 153 -2.02 4.72 7.10
C TYR A 153 -3.49 4.28 7.02
N GLN A 154 -4.43 5.13 7.41
CA GLN A 154 -5.86 4.81 7.45
C GLN A 154 -6.41 4.44 6.07
N SER A 155 -5.92 5.10 5.02
CA SER A 155 -6.27 4.77 3.63
C SER A 155 -5.59 3.51 3.08
N GLY A 156 -4.78 2.80 3.86
CA GLY A 156 -4.22 1.50 3.52
C GLY A 156 -2.92 1.54 2.69
N TYR A 157 -2.29 2.72 2.54
CA TYR A 157 -1.00 2.82 1.86
C TYR A 157 0.18 2.40 2.74
N LEU A 158 0.06 2.58 4.06
CA LEU A 158 1.04 2.10 5.03
C LEU A 158 0.42 1.04 5.92
N THR A 159 1.28 0.20 6.47
CA THR A 159 0.94 -0.84 7.43
C THR A 159 2.02 -0.94 8.49
N ILE A 160 1.73 -1.62 9.60
CA ILE A 160 2.72 -1.88 10.65
C ILE A 160 3.71 -2.93 10.13
N LYS A 161 5.01 -2.61 10.18
CA LYS A 161 6.09 -3.55 9.82
C LYS A 161 6.88 -4.03 11.04
N ALA A 162 6.93 -3.22 12.09
CA ALA A 162 7.60 -3.58 13.32
C ALA A 162 7.00 -2.79 14.50
N TYR A 163 7.22 -3.31 15.71
CA TYR A 163 6.92 -2.63 16.95
C TYR A 163 8.06 -2.83 17.94
N ASP A 164 8.66 -1.73 18.38
CA ASP A 164 9.64 -1.70 19.46
C ASP A 164 8.91 -1.51 20.80
N LYS A 165 8.96 -2.56 21.63
CA LYS A 165 8.30 -2.60 22.94
C LYS A 165 9.02 -1.77 24.00
N GLU A 166 10.32 -1.49 23.85
CA GLU A 166 11.10 -0.76 24.86
C GLU A 166 10.78 0.73 24.83
N VAL A 167 10.59 1.27 23.63
CA VAL A 167 10.29 2.70 23.40
C VAL A 167 8.85 2.96 22.92
N CYS A 168 8.04 1.90 22.79
CA CYS A 168 6.64 1.96 22.35
C CYS A 168 6.47 2.64 20.97
N LEU A 169 7.35 2.31 20.02
CA LEU A 169 7.34 2.87 18.67
C LEU A 169 6.93 1.82 17.63
N TYR A 170 6.11 2.26 16.69
CA TYR A 170 5.67 1.48 15.54
C TYR A 170 6.45 1.92 14.31
N THR A 171 6.89 0.98 13.50
CA THR A 171 7.42 1.27 12.16
C THR A 171 6.33 1.08 11.12
N LEU A 172 5.98 2.15 10.41
CA LEU A 172 5.03 2.14 9.30
C LEU A 172 5.76 2.13 7.95
N GLN A 173 5.34 1.26 7.03
CA GLN A 173 5.89 1.18 5.67
C GLN A 173 4.82 0.68 4.68
N PHE A 174 5.10 0.78 3.38
CA PHE A 174 4.27 0.13 2.36
C PHE A 174 4.13 -1.39 2.62
N PRO A 175 2.94 -1.97 2.45
CA PRO A 175 2.72 -3.40 2.66
C PRO A 175 3.49 -4.25 1.64
N ASN A 176 3.46 -3.86 0.36
CA ASN A 176 3.99 -4.62 -0.77
C ASN A 176 4.29 -3.74 -2.01
N ASP A 177 4.79 -4.41 -3.06
CA ASP A 177 5.13 -3.82 -4.35
C ASP A 177 3.92 -3.16 -5.03
N GLU A 178 2.71 -3.73 -4.98
CA GLU A 178 1.53 -3.13 -5.61
C GLU A 178 1.26 -1.74 -5.05
N VAL A 179 1.23 -1.63 -3.72
CA VAL A 179 0.88 -0.38 -3.04
C VAL A 179 2.01 0.63 -3.15
N CYS A 180 3.27 0.20 -2.99
CA CYS A 180 4.44 1.07 -3.14
C CYS A 180 4.52 1.68 -4.54
N TYR A 181 4.51 0.84 -5.58
CA TYR A 181 4.60 1.34 -6.96
C TYR A 181 3.32 2.09 -7.38
N GLY A 182 2.15 1.65 -6.92
CA GLY A 182 0.90 2.37 -7.16
C GLY A 182 0.96 3.80 -6.62
N PHE A 183 1.36 3.94 -5.35
CA PHE A 183 1.50 5.22 -4.68
C PHE A 183 2.55 6.12 -5.35
N LEU A 184 3.74 5.59 -5.67
CA LEU A 184 4.77 6.36 -6.34
C LEU A 184 4.35 6.81 -7.74
N ASN A 185 3.78 5.93 -8.55
CA ASN A 185 3.32 6.27 -9.90
C ASN A 185 2.25 7.36 -9.87
N PHE A 186 1.36 7.31 -8.88
CA PHE A 186 0.36 8.34 -8.67
C PHE A 186 0.93 9.69 -8.26
N LEU A 187 2.06 9.71 -7.59
CA LEU A 187 2.73 10.95 -7.22
C LEU A 187 3.48 11.61 -8.39
N VAL A 188 3.86 10.84 -9.42
CA VAL A 188 4.67 11.35 -10.54
C VAL A 188 4.10 12.63 -11.18
N PRO A 189 2.81 12.73 -11.52
CA PRO A 189 2.27 13.95 -12.15
C PRO A 189 2.24 15.16 -11.21
N PHE A 190 2.31 14.94 -9.89
CA PHE A 190 2.30 16.04 -8.91
C PHE A 190 3.69 16.62 -8.66
N TYR A 191 4.74 15.81 -8.80
CA TYR A 191 6.13 16.21 -8.54
C TYR A 191 6.98 16.35 -9.82
N THR A 192 6.43 16.01 -10.98
CA THR A 192 7.12 16.13 -12.27
C THR A 192 6.20 16.78 -13.31
N LYS A 193 6.79 17.29 -14.39
CA LYS A 193 6.03 17.80 -15.55
C LYS A 193 5.58 16.69 -16.52
N VAL A 194 5.87 15.42 -16.19
CA VAL A 194 5.51 14.27 -17.02
C VAL A 194 4.03 13.98 -16.80
N THR A 195 3.27 13.92 -17.88
CA THR A 195 1.83 13.62 -17.81
C THR A 195 1.59 12.13 -17.50
N ASP A 196 0.40 11.78 -17.01
CA ASP A 196 0.01 10.38 -16.74
C ASP A 196 0.22 9.47 -17.97
N ASP A 197 -0.11 9.98 -19.16
CA ASP A 197 0.00 9.24 -20.44
C ASP A 197 1.46 8.94 -20.83
N GLU A 198 2.40 9.79 -20.39
CA GLU A 198 3.82 9.65 -20.73
C GLU A 198 4.57 8.81 -19.68
N THR A 199 4.12 8.81 -18.43
CA THR A 199 4.81 8.17 -17.29
C THR A 199 5.05 6.67 -17.54
N GLY A 200 4.01 5.93 -17.95
CA GLY A 200 4.13 4.50 -18.24
C GLY A 200 5.12 4.19 -19.37
N PHE A 201 5.17 5.05 -20.39
CA PHE A 201 6.09 4.93 -21.52
C PHE A 201 7.54 5.21 -21.10
N HIS A 202 7.77 6.25 -20.28
CA HIS A 202 9.10 6.57 -19.77
C HIS A 202 9.66 5.45 -18.89
N ILE A 203 8.86 4.89 -17.96
CA ILE A 203 9.28 3.77 -17.10
C ILE A 203 9.65 2.53 -17.93
N ALA A 204 8.83 2.18 -18.93
CA ALA A 204 9.10 1.03 -19.78
C ALA A 204 10.39 1.20 -20.59
N LYS A 205 10.66 2.41 -21.10
CA LYS A 205 11.92 2.72 -21.80
C LYS A 205 13.13 2.69 -20.87
N PHE A 206 13.02 3.28 -19.68
CA PHE A 206 14.07 3.20 -18.65
C PHE A 206 14.45 1.75 -18.32
N MET A 207 13.46 0.88 -18.10
CA MET A 207 13.73 -0.53 -17.83
C MET A 207 14.40 -1.25 -19.01
N ARG A 208 14.02 -0.92 -20.25
CA ARG A 208 14.63 -1.51 -21.44
C ARG A 208 16.08 -1.07 -21.60
N GLU A 209 16.35 0.23 -21.47
CA GLU A 209 17.69 0.82 -21.57
C GLU A 209 18.62 0.27 -20.48
N LEU A 210 18.12 0.13 -19.25
CA LEU A 210 18.86 -0.49 -18.15
C LEU A 210 19.16 -1.97 -18.44
N LYS A 211 18.18 -2.74 -18.93
CA LYS A 211 18.36 -4.16 -19.28
C LYS A 211 19.29 -4.36 -20.48
N SER A 212 19.29 -3.45 -21.43
CA SER A 212 20.18 -3.49 -22.61
C SER A 212 21.57 -2.95 -22.32
N GLY A 213 21.80 -2.35 -21.14
CA GLY A 213 23.06 -1.71 -20.79
C GLY A 213 23.36 -0.42 -21.56
N ASP A 214 22.33 0.22 -22.13
CA ASP A 214 22.47 1.47 -22.88
C ASP A 214 22.50 2.66 -21.91
N VAL A 215 23.70 2.93 -21.40
CA VAL A 215 23.94 3.97 -20.39
C VAL A 215 23.66 5.37 -20.93
N GLU A 216 23.94 5.63 -22.21
CA GLU A 216 23.79 6.96 -22.80
C GLU A 216 22.31 7.32 -22.95
N ALA A 217 21.51 6.42 -23.52
CA ALA A 217 20.06 6.60 -23.63
C ALA A 217 19.39 6.71 -22.26
N PHE A 218 19.83 5.91 -21.27
CA PHE A 218 19.35 5.98 -19.90
C PHE A 218 19.61 7.35 -19.27
N MET A 219 20.84 7.86 -19.39
CA MET A 219 21.24 9.16 -18.80
C MET A 219 20.55 10.34 -19.49
N GLU A 220 20.33 10.28 -20.80
CA GLU A 220 19.58 11.31 -21.53
C GLU A 220 18.12 11.35 -21.08
N ARG A 221 17.49 10.19 -20.90
CA ARG A 221 16.12 10.11 -20.39
C ARG A 221 16.01 10.63 -18.95
N LEU A 222 17.02 10.35 -18.13
CA LEU A 222 17.11 10.85 -16.75
C LEU A 222 17.18 12.37 -16.73
N LYS A 223 17.99 12.99 -17.59
CA LYS A 223 18.03 14.46 -17.76
C LYS A 223 16.68 15.03 -18.17
N ILE A 224 16.00 14.42 -19.14
CA ILE A 224 14.67 14.87 -19.59
C ILE A 224 13.66 14.82 -18.44
N PHE A 225 13.65 13.71 -17.69
CA PHE A 225 12.74 13.52 -16.56
C PHE A 225 12.93 14.58 -15.46
N PHE A 226 14.18 14.91 -15.12
CA PHE A 226 14.49 15.88 -14.06
C PHE A 226 14.52 17.35 -14.53
N SER A 227 14.52 17.63 -15.84
CA SER A 227 14.55 19.00 -16.38
C SER A 227 13.36 19.88 -15.94
N GLY A 228 12.29 19.26 -15.45
CA GLY A 228 11.07 19.93 -15.00
C GLY A 228 11.03 20.30 -13.51
N ILE A 229 11.97 19.82 -12.68
CA ILE A 229 11.97 20.04 -11.22
C ILE A 229 12.75 21.34 -10.92
N PRO A 230 12.11 22.38 -10.34
CA PRO A 230 12.82 23.58 -9.92
C PRO A 230 13.86 23.25 -8.84
N TYR A 231 15.03 23.89 -8.93
CA TYR A 231 16.12 23.80 -7.94
C TYR A 231 15.72 24.37 -6.58
#